data_AF-A0A9E5UYU6-F1
#
_entry.id   AF-A0A9E5UYU6-F1
#
_cell.length_a   1.000
_cell.length_b   1.000
_cell.length_c   1.000
_cell.angle_alpha   90.00
_cell.angle_beta   90.00
_cell.angle_gamma   90.00
#
_symmetry.space_group_name_H-M   'P 1'
#
loop_
_entity.id
_entity.type
_entity.pdbx_description
1 polymer ?
#
loop_
_entity_poly.entity_id
_entity_poly.type
_entity_poly.pdbx_seq_one_letter_code
_entity_poly.pdbx_strand_id
1 'polypeptide(L)'
;MQEGTNRIVQQMKTLGEFVGLADQFVQEQSQIASLTQTLALNASLVAARASEQRDPRQFSVVAREFDSIANQVGRLAQQTNEGLVTLEQRSTQIHSVVSIIDANIQNLGGLVRGFTEGVDQSKRVFSNVQVVTDETVNAGEAVTQSSRAIMTAAQSAAQVVRDIAEIATQTAGLSQRTRAQSEEMNLLSSQLLQSIDFFQLPSLTGEKTMIQKPIDLSQGKVTTVDVSSNTASNNTAFNNSASGNNLSTSNSSTNTVYQ
;
A
#
# COMPACT_ATOMS: atom_id res chain seq x y z
N MET A 1 -1.22 -13.27 25.25
CA MET A 1 -2.12 -14.13 24.46
C MET A 1 -1.57 -15.56 24.33
N GLN A 2 -0.33 -15.76 23.85
CA GLN A 2 0.26 -17.11 23.70
C GLN A 2 0.38 -17.90 25.03
N GLU A 3 0.68 -17.24 26.15
CA GLU A 3 0.71 -17.90 27.46
C GLU A 3 -0.64 -18.48 27.90
N GLY A 4 -1.74 -17.80 27.57
CA GLY A 4 -3.09 -18.26 27.87
C GLY A 4 -3.45 -19.50 27.06
N THR A 5 -3.17 -19.48 25.76
CA THR A 5 -3.38 -20.64 24.88
C THR A 5 -2.55 -21.84 25.33
N ASN A 6 -1.28 -21.65 25.68
CA ASN A 6 -0.43 -22.74 26.18
C ASN A 6 -0.94 -23.36 27.48
N ARG A 7 -1.46 -22.55 28.41
CA ARG A 7 -2.08 -23.06 29.65
C ARG A 7 -3.33 -23.88 29.36
N ILE A 8 -4.19 -23.43 28.44
CA ILE A 8 -5.40 -24.15 28.05
C ILE A 8 -5.05 -25.49 27.39
N VAL A 9 -4.05 -25.51 26.49
CA VAL A 9 -3.58 -26.75 25.85
C VAL A 9 -3.05 -27.75 26.89
N GLN A 10 -2.28 -27.29 27.87
CA GLN A 10 -1.81 -28.16 28.95
C GLN A 10 -2.96 -28.70 29.81
N GLN A 11 -3.91 -27.85 30.21
CA GLN A 11 -5.08 -28.27 30.97
C GLN A 11 -5.94 -29.28 30.19
N MET A 12 -6.09 -29.08 28.86
CA MET A 12 -6.81 -30.01 27.99
C MET A 12 -6.10 -31.36 27.87
N LYS A 13 -4.76 -31.35 27.77
CA LYS A 13 -3.98 -32.59 27.78
C LYS A 13 -4.15 -33.37 29.07
N THR A 14 -4.02 -32.70 30.22
CA THR A 14 -4.24 -33.34 31.53
C THR A 14 -5.67 -33.83 31.69
N LEU A 15 -6.66 -33.09 31.18
CA LEU A 15 -8.06 -33.51 31.19
C LEU A 15 -8.26 -34.76 30.32
N GLY A 16 -7.69 -34.81 29.12
CA GLY A 16 -7.74 -35.99 28.24
C GLY A 16 -7.08 -37.22 28.87
N GLU A 17 -5.94 -37.05 29.54
CA GLU A 17 -5.29 -38.12 30.31
C GLU A 17 -6.18 -38.61 31.47
N PHE A 18 -6.81 -37.70 32.21
CA PHE A 18 -7.73 -38.06 33.30
C PHE A 18 -8.98 -38.80 32.80
N VAL A 19 -9.53 -38.39 31.66
CA VAL A 19 -10.70 -39.04 31.04
C VAL A 19 -10.32 -40.44 30.54
N GLY A 20 -9.13 -40.62 29.97
CA GLY A 20 -8.63 -41.95 29.60
C GLY A 20 -8.46 -42.89 30.80
N LEU A 21 -8.02 -42.36 31.95
CA LEU A 21 -7.97 -43.13 33.20
C LEU A 21 -9.39 -43.48 33.71
N ALA A 22 -10.36 -42.59 33.53
CA ALA A 22 -11.75 -42.88 33.87
C ALA A 22 -12.36 -43.98 32.98
N ASP A 23 -12.04 -44.01 31.69
CA ASP A 23 -12.45 -45.09 30.77
C ASP A 23 -11.87 -46.44 31.20
N GLN A 24 -10.58 -46.48 31.56
CA GLN A 24 -9.95 -47.68 32.09
C GLN A 24 -10.60 -48.14 33.40
N PHE A 25 -10.86 -47.20 34.32
CA PHE A 25 -11.56 -47.48 35.57
C PHE A 25 -12.96 -48.08 35.33
N VAL A 26 -13.72 -47.55 34.37
CA VAL A 26 -15.04 -48.08 34.01
C VAL A 26 -14.94 -49.53 33.53
N GLN A 27 -13.96 -49.84 32.68
CA GLN A 27 -13.75 -51.20 32.18
C GLN A 27 -13.40 -52.18 33.30
N GLU A 28 -12.46 -51.82 34.17
CA GLU A 28 -12.02 -52.65 35.30
C GLU A 28 -13.17 -52.89 36.29
N GLN A 29 -13.92 -51.84 36.65
CA GLN A 29 -15.03 -51.97 37.58
C GLN A 29 -16.22 -52.74 36.99
N SER A 30 -16.47 -52.64 35.68
CA SER A 30 -17.52 -53.43 35.02
C SER A 30 -17.19 -54.92 35.08
N GLN A 31 -15.91 -55.28 34.89
CA GLN A 31 -15.45 -56.66 35.04
C GLN A 31 -15.60 -57.16 36.48
N ILE A 32 -15.24 -56.34 37.47
CA ILE A 32 -15.41 -56.67 38.90
C ILE A 32 -16.90 -56.83 39.25
N ALA A 33 -17.77 -55.94 38.77
CA ALA A 33 -19.21 -56.02 39.01
C ALA A 33 -19.81 -57.30 38.39
N SER A 34 -19.43 -57.64 37.16
CA SER A 34 -19.86 -58.88 36.48
C SER A 34 -19.41 -60.15 37.22
N LEU A 35 -18.15 -60.19 37.67
CA LEU A 35 -17.62 -61.29 38.47
C LEU A 35 -18.37 -61.40 39.81
N THR A 36 -18.61 -60.27 40.46
CA THR A 36 -19.34 -60.18 41.74
C THR A 36 -20.78 -60.66 41.60
N GLN A 37 -21.45 -60.33 40.50
CA GLN A 37 -22.78 -60.83 40.17
C GLN A 37 -22.79 -62.35 39.98
N THR A 38 -21.77 -62.90 39.31
CA THR A 38 -21.63 -64.34 39.11
C THR A 38 -21.35 -65.08 40.42
N LEU A 39 -20.49 -64.51 41.28
CA LEU A 39 -20.21 -65.01 42.61
C LEU A 39 -21.46 -65.01 43.49
N ALA A 40 -22.23 -63.92 43.47
CA ALA A 40 -23.51 -63.82 44.17
C ALA A 40 -24.50 -64.89 43.69
N LEU A 41 -24.62 -65.11 42.38
CA LEU A 41 -25.49 -66.14 41.82
C LEU A 41 -25.06 -67.54 42.26
N ASN A 42 -23.76 -67.84 42.21
CA ASN A 42 -23.22 -69.12 42.68
C ASN A 42 -23.44 -69.30 44.18
N ALA A 43 -23.30 -68.25 44.98
CA ALA A 43 -23.54 -68.27 46.42
C ALA A 43 -25.03 -68.52 46.74
N SER A 44 -25.95 -67.88 46.04
CA SER A 44 -27.41 -68.14 46.17
C SER A 44 -27.77 -69.57 45.76
N LEU A 45 -27.17 -70.10 44.68
CA LEU A 45 -27.35 -71.50 44.28
C LEU A 45 -26.85 -72.49 45.33
N VAL A 46 -25.68 -72.22 45.94
CA VAL A 46 -25.12 -73.04 47.01
C VAL A 46 -25.98 -72.95 48.28
N ALA A 47 -26.49 -71.76 48.62
CA ALA A 47 -27.43 -71.57 49.72
C ALA A 47 -28.73 -72.36 49.51
N ALA A 48 -29.31 -72.29 48.30
CA ALA A 48 -30.50 -73.06 47.93
C ALA A 48 -30.26 -74.58 48.08
N ARG A 49 -29.14 -75.10 47.59
CA ARG A 49 -28.75 -76.51 47.75
C ARG A 49 -28.50 -76.91 49.20
N ALA A 50 -27.87 -76.04 50.01
CA ALA A 50 -27.62 -76.29 51.42
C ALA A 50 -28.93 -76.39 52.23
N SER A 51 -29.97 -75.67 51.80
CA SER A 51 -31.32 -75.77 52.40
C SER A 51 -32.01 -77.11 52.14
N GLU A 52 -31.56 -77.91 51.17
CA GLU A 52 -32.14 -79.21 50.79
C GLU A 52 -31.41 -80.42 51.44
N GLN A 53 -30.31 -80.20 52.17
CA GLN A 53 -29.49 -81.28 52.75
C GLN A 53 -30.02 -81.82 54.09
N ARG A 54 -29.56 -83.03 54.44
CA ARG A 54 -30.09 -83.96 55.48
C ARG A 54 -30.14 -83.45 56.93
N ASP A 55 -29.56 -82.30 57.25
CA ASP A 55 -29.58 -81.71 58.62
C ASP A 55 -30.17 -80.28 58.63
N PRO A 56 -31.49 -80.15 58.39
CA PRO A 56 -32.09 -78.91 57.89
C PRO A 56 -32.21 -77.78 58.93
N ARG A 57 -32.02 -78.01 60.23
CA ARG A 57 -32.28 -76.97 61.25
C ARG A 57 -31.14 -75.99 61.46
N GLN A 58 -29.88 -76.44 61.42
CA GLN A 58 -28.71 -75.55 61.60
C GLN A 58 -28.23 -74.96 60.27
N PHE A 59 -28.30 -75.74 59.17
CA PHE A 59 -27.88 -75.28 57.85
C PHE A 59 -28.89 -74.36 57.14
N SER A 60 -30.18 -74.44 57.45
CA SER A 60 -31.18 -73.56 56.82
C SER A 60 -31.05 -72.10 57.26
N VAL A 61 -30.68 -71.83 58.51
CA VAL A 61 -30.48 -70.46 59.02
C VAL A 61 -29.27 -69.83 58.32
N VAL A 62 -28.16 -70.57 58.24
CA VAL A 62 -26.95 -70.15 57.54
C VAL A 62 -27.20 -69.95 56.05
N ALA A 63 -27.93 -70.86 55.40
CA ALA A 63 -28.31 -70.73 53.99
C ALA A 63 -29.14 -69.47 53.72
N ARG A 64 -30.12 -69.13 54.57
CA ARG A 64 -30.90 -67.88 54.41
C ARG A 64 -30.05 -66.63 54.55
N GLU A 65 -29.10 -66.63 55.48
CA GLU A 65 -28.17 -65.52 55.66
C GLU A 65 -27.26 -65.36 54.43
N PHE A 66 -26.70 -66.46 53.92
CA PHE A 66 -25.91 -66.46 52.69
C PHE A 66 -26.70 -66.01 51.46
N ASP A 67 -27.96 -66.42 51.32
CA ASP A 67 -28.83 -65.97 50.23
C ASP A 67 -29.17 -64.48 50.33
N SER A 68 -29.40 -63.96 51.54
CA SER A 68 -29.59 -62.53 51.77
C SER A 68 -28.36 -61.71 51.37
N ILE A 69 -27.16 -62.15 51.79
CA ILE A 69 -25.88 -61.53 51.42
C ILE A 69 -25.67 -61.59 49.91
N ALA A 70 -25.91 -62.75 49.28
CA ALA A 70 -25.81 -62.91 47.83
C ALA A 70 -26.72 -61.93 47.08
N ASN A 71 -28.00 -61.82 47.49
CA ASN A 71 -28.94 -60.88 46.89
C ASN A 71 -28.51 -59.41 47.10
N GLN A 72 -27.93 -59.07 48.26
CA GLN A 72 -27.44 -57.72 48.53
C GLN A 72 -26.21 -57.39 47.67
N VAL A 73 -25.27 -58.32 47.55
CA VAL A 73 -24.08 -58.20 46.71
C VAL A 73 -24.45 -58.09 45.23
N GLY A 74 -25.41 -58.88 44.75
CA GLY A 74 -25.89 -58.80 43.38
C GLY A 74 -26.58 -57.46 43.05
N ARG A 75 -27.41 -56.94 43.96
CA ARG A 75 -28.00 -55.60 43.81
C ARG A 75 -26.95 -54.51 43.76
N LEU A 76 -25.92 -54.59 44.61
CA LEU A 76 -24.83 -53.62 44.61
C LEU A 76 -24.05 -53.67 43.28
N ALA A 77 -23.76 -54.87 42.77
CA ALA A 77 -23.11 -55.04 41.47
C ALA A 77 -23.94 -54.43 40.32
N GLN A 78 -25.27 -54.60 40.35
CA GLN A 78 -26.16 -53.96 39.37
C GLN A 78 -26.13 -52.43 39.47
N GLN A 79 -26.22 -51.88 40.68
CA GLN A 79 -26.13 -50.43 40.91
C GLN A 79 -24.78 -49.85 40.47
N THR A 80 -23.69 -50.59 40.71
CA THR A 80 -22.36 -50.24 40.19
C THR A 80 -22.38 -50.19 38.66
N ASN A 81 -22.90 -51.19 37.97
CA ASN A 81 -23.00 -51.20 36.51
C ASN A 81 -23.80 -50.01 35.96
N GLU A 82 -24.95 -49.68 36.56
CA GLU A 82 -25.75 -48.50 36.16
C GLU A 82 -24.98 -47.18 36.34
N GLY A 83 -24.23 -47.06 37.44
CA GLY A 83 -23.33 -45.93 37.70
C GLY A 83 -22.18 -45.84 36.68
N LEU A 84 -21.62 -46.98 36.28
CA LEU A 84 -20.55 -47.07 35.29
C LEU A 84 -21.01 -46.66 33.89
N VAL A 85 -22.21 -47.06 33.46
CA VAL A 85 -22.82 -46.59 32.19
C VAL A 85 -22.97 -45.08 32.18
N THR A 86 -23.39 -44.49 33.30
CA THR A 86 -23.50 -43.04 33.43
C THR A 86 -22.13 -42.37 33.36
N LEU A 87 -21.10 -42.97 33.96
CA LEU A 87 -19.73 -42.47 33.92
C LEU A 87 -19.14 -42.55 32.49
N GLU A 88 -19.36 -43.65 31.77
CA GLU A 88 -18.96 -43.83 30.37
C GLU A 88 -19.60 -42.77 29.46
N GLN A 89 -20.90 -42.52 29.64
CA GLN A 89 -21.62 -41.49 28.87
C GLN A 89 -21.04 -40.09 29.12
N ARG A 90 -20.73 -39.76 30.38
CA ARG A 90 -20.09 -38.49 30.74
C ARG A 90 -18.66 -38.40 30.20
N SER A 91 -17.90 -39.49 30.24
CA SER A 91 -16.55 -39.57 29.69
C SER A 91 -16.56 -39.27 28.19
N THR A 92 -17.48 -39.89 27.45
CA THR A 92 -17.69 -39.65 26.01
C THR A 92 -18.06 -38.19 25.72
N GLN A 93 -18.90 -37.57 26.56
CA GLN A 93 -19.22 -36.15 26.42
C GLN A 93 -17.99 -35.26 26.64
N ILE A 94 -17.15 -35.57 27.63
CA ILE A 94 -15.93 -34.81 27.88
C ILE A 94 -14.96 -34.95 26.71
N HIS A 95 -14.77 -36.16 26.14
CA HIS A 95 -13.95 -36.35 24.94
C HIS A 95 -14.39 -35.47 23.77
N SER A 96 -15.70 -35.39 23.53
CA SER A 96 -16.27 -34.52 22.49
C SER A 96 -15.96 -33.05 22.75
N VAL A 97 -16.13 -32.59 23.99
CA VAL A 97 -15.83 -31.19 24.36
C VAL A 97 -14.34 -30.88 24.23
N VAL A 98 -13.44 -31.78 24.64
CA VAL A 98 -12.00 -31.61 24.50
C VAL A 98 -11.61 -31.48 23.03
N SER A 99 -12.16 -32.33 22.15
CA SER A 99 -11.90 -32.26 20.71
C SER A 99 -12.38 -30.95 20.08
N ILE A 100 -13.58 -30.48 20.45
CA ILE A 100 -14.11 -29.19 19.99
C ILE A 100 -13.20 -28.04 20.45
N ILE A 101 -12.73 -28.08 21.69
CA ILE A 101 -11.86 -27.02 22.21
C ILE A 101 -10.49 -27.05 21.54
N ASP A 102 -9.92 -28.22 21.24
CA ASP A 102 -8.67 -28.32 20.48
C ASP A 102 -8.80 -27.69 19.09
N ALA A 103 -9.88 -28.00 18.36
CA ALA A 103 -10.17 -27.38 17.07
C ALA A 103 -10.32 -25.85 17.17
N ASN A 104 -11.01 -25.36 18.21
CA ASN A 104 -11.14 -23.92 18.47
C ASN A 104 -9.80 -23.25 18.78
N ILE A 105 -8.90 -23.92 19.51
CA ILE A 105 -7.56 -23.41 19.79
C ILE A 105 -6.74 -23.29 18.50
N GLN A 106 -6.80 -24.28 17.61
CA GLN A 106 -6.11 -24.24 16.32
C GLN A 106 -6.63 -23.09 15.45
N ASN A 107 -7.96 -22.93 15.38
CA ASN A 107 -8.59 -21.82 14.67
C ASN A 107 -8.18 -20.46 15.25
N LEU A 108 -8.14 -20.34 16.58
CA LEU A 108 -7.69 -19.13 17.26
C LEU A 108 -6.21 -18.83 16.96
N GLY A 109 -5.36 -19.86 16.89
CA GLY A 109 -3.97 -19.72 16.46
C GLY A 109 -3.83 -19.13 15.06
N GLY A 110 -4.66 -19.60 14.12
CA GLY A 110 -4.75 -19.05 12.76
C GLY A 110 -5.20 -17.58 12.73
N LEU A 111 -6.24 -17.24 13.49
CA LEU A 111 -6.74 -15.87 13.62
C LEU A 111 -5.70 -14.92 14.21
N VAL A 112 -5.00 -15.34 15.27
CA VAL A 112 -3.94 -14.53 15.89
C VAL A 112 -2.80 -14.31 14.90
N ARG A 113 -2.39 -15.33 14.14
CA ARG A 113 -1.38 -15.19 13.10
C ARG A 113 -1.81 -14.19 12.02
N GLY A 114 -3.02 -14.33 11.49
CA GLY A 114 -3.56 -13.40 10.49
C GLY A 114 -3.65 -11.97 11.03
N PHE A 115 -4.01 -11.81 12.31
CA PHE A 115 -4.00 -10.50 12.97
C PHE A 115 -2.59 -9.93 13.08
N THR A 116 -1.59 -10.71 13.49
CA THR A 116 -0.19 -10.28 13.54
C THR A 116 0.33 -9.86 12.16
N GLU A 117 0.06 -10.66 11.12
CA GLU A 117 0.41 -10.33 9.74
C GLU A 117 -0.26 -9.03 9.27
N GLY A 118 -1.54 -8.83 9.63
CA GLY A 118 -2.28 -7.59 9.34
C GLY A 118 -1.73 -6.36 10.07
N VAL A 119 -1.30 -6.51 11.33
CA VAL A 119 -0.64 -5.45 12.10
C VAL A 119 0.71 -5.09 11.48
N ASP A 120 1.52 -6.08 11.08
CA ASP A 120 2.79 -5.85 10.41
C ASP A 120 2.62 -5.15 9.06
N GLN A 121 1.61 -5.55 8.28
CA GLN A 121 1.25 -4.86 7.05
C GLN A 121 0.84 -3.41 7.31
N SER A 122 0.03 -3.17 8.35
CA SER A 122 -0.39 -1.81 8.73
C SER A 122 0.81 -0.95 9.11
N LYS A 123 1.77 -1.51 9.87
CA LYS A 123 3.02 -0.82 10.24
C LYS A 123 3.82 -0.41 9.00
N ARG A 124 3.92 -1.27 7.98
CA ARG A 124 4.57 -0.93 6.70
C ARG A 124 3.85 0.22 5.99
N VAL A 125 2.52 0.18 5.93
CA VAL A 125 1.72 1.25 5.32
C VAL A 125 1.95 2.58 6.04
N PHE A 126 1.91 2.60 7.37
CA PHE A 126 2.17 3.81 8.14
C PHE A 126 3.59 4.36 7.92
N SER A 127 4.59 3.47 7.82
CA SER A 127 5.97 3.87 7.48
C SER A 127 6.04 4.53 6.09
N ASN A 128 5.32 3.99 5.11
CA ASN A 128 5.27 4.58 3.77
C ASN A 128 4.56 5.94 3.77
N VAL A 129 3.45 6.07 4.51
CA VAL A 129 2.75 7.34 4.67
C VAL A 129 3.67 8.40 5.29
N GLN A 130 4.49 8.03 6.28
CA GLN A 130 5.46 8.94 6.87
C GLN A 130 6.48 9.43 5.83
N VAL A 131 7.09 8.51 5.07
CA VAL A 131 8.06 8.86 4.03
C VAL A 131 7.46 9.79 2.96
N VAL A 132 6.26 9.47 2.46
CA VAL A 132 5.57 10.30 1.47
C VAL A 132 5.17 11.66 2.03
N THR A 133 4.82 11.73 3.31
CA THR A 133 4.50 12.99 3.98
C THR A 133 5.76 13.87 4.09
N ASP A 134 6.90 13.30 4.48
CA ASP A 134 8.18 13.99 4.53
C ASP A 134 8.60 14.51 3.14
N GLU A 135 8.44 13.69 2.10
CA GLU A 135 8.69 14.10 0.72
C GLU A 135 7.75 15.24 0.27
N THR A 136 6.49 15.18 0.66
CA THR A 136 5.49 16.23 0.37
C THR A 136 5.85 17.55 1.05
N VAL A 137 6.33 17.52 2.29
CA VAL A 137 6.80 18.71 3.01
C VAL A 137 8.00 19.33 2.28
N ASN A 138 8.99 18.51 1.92
CA ASN A 138 10.17 18.97 1.17
C ASN A 138 9.80 19.57 -0.19
N ALA A 139 8.84 18.97 -0.90
CA ALA A 139 8.32 19.52 -2.15
C ALA A 139 7.61 20.87 -1.93
N GLY A 140 6.84 21.01 -0.86
CA GLY A 140 6.19 22.27 -0.49
C GLY A 140 7.19 23.39 -0.19
N GLU A 141 8.30 23.08 0.49
CA GLU A 141 9.39 24.02 0.73
C GLU A 141 10.08 24.44 -0.57
N ALA A 142 10.37 23.49 -1.46
CA ALA A 142 10.98 23.76 -2.76
C ALA A 142 10.09 24.67 -3.64
N VAL A 143 8.79 24.41 -3.69
CA VAL A 143 7.82 25.27 -4.39
C VAL A 143 7.79 26.67 -3.79
N THR A 144 7.80 26.78 -2.47
CA THR A 144 7.82 28.08 -1.77
C THR A 144 9.08 28.88 -2.12
N GLN A 145 10.24 28.22 -2.15
CA GLN A 145 11.50 28.85 -2.53
C GLN A 145 11.51 29.29 -4.00
N SER A 146 11.00 28.44 -4.90
CA SER A 146 10.86 28.77 -6.32
C SER A 146 9.92 29.96 -6.53
N SER A 147 8.80 30.01 -5.80
CA SER A 147 7.85 31.12 -5.88
C SER A 147 8.48 32.45 -5.48
N ARG A 148 9.29 32.47 -4.40
CA ARG A 148 10.06 33.65 -4.00
C ARG A 148 11.04 34.09 -5.08
N ALA A 149 11.77 33.15 -5.69
CA ALA A 149 12.70 33.46 -6.77
C ALA A 149 11.98 34.05 -8.00
N ILE A 150 10.81 33.52 -8.36
CA ILE A 150 9.96 34.05 -9.44
C ILE A 150 9.50 35.47 -9.12
N MET A 151 9.05 35.73 -7.89
CA MET A 151 8.64 37.09 -7.48
C MET A 151 9.79 38.09 -7.61
N THR A 152 11.00 37.73 -7.16
CA THR A 152 12.19 38.58 -7.32
C THR A 152 12.50 38.83 -8.80
N ALA A 153 12.50 37.77 -9.64
CA ALA A 153 12.75 37.91 -11.07
C ALA A 153 11.69 38.78 -11.77
N ALA A 154 10.41 38.64 -11.40
CA ALA A 154 9.33 39.46 -11.92
C ALA A 154 9.49 40.94 -11.54
N GLN A 155 9.89 41.24 -10.30
CA GLN A 155 10.17 42.60 -9.86
C GLN A 155 11.35 43.22 -10.63
N SER A 156 12.43 42.46 -10.83
CA SER A 156 13.57 42.90 -11.64
C SER A 156 13.17 43.16 -13.09
N ALA A 157 12.38 42.27 -13.70
CA ALA A 157 11.88 42.46 -15.05
C ALA A 157 11.00 43.72 -15.17
N ALA A 158 10.12 43.96 -14.19
CA ALA A 158 9.30 45.16 -14.14
C ALA A 158 10.11 46.45 -13.95
N GLN A 159 11.28 46.39 -13.29
CA GLN A 159 12.20 47.52 -13.22
C GLN A 159 12.85 47.78 -14.59
N VAL A 160 13.39 46.75 -15.24
CA VAL A 160 14.03 46.87 -16.57
C VAL A 160 13.05 47.45 -17.61
N VAL A 161 11.79 47.00 -17.61
CA VAL A 161 10.77 47.55 -18.51
C VAL A 161 10.51 49.03 -18.26
N ARG A 162 10.53 49.49 -17.00
CA ARG A 162 10.40 50.92 -16.66
C ARG A 162 11.61 51.71 -17.15
N ASP A 163 12.82 51.19 -16.94
CA ASP A 163 14.06 51.83 -17.41
C ASP A 163 14.08 51.93 -18.94
N ILE A 164 13.62 50.90 -19.66
CA ILE A 164 13.48 50.93 -21.12
C ILE A 164 12.47 51.99 -21.55
N ALA A 165 11.32 52.10 -20.88
CA ALA A 165 10.32 53.12 -21.20
C ALA A 165 10.86 54.55 -20.98
N GLU A 166 11.66 54.76 -19.94
CA GLU A 166 12.35 56.03 -19.68
C GLU A 166 13.35 56.37 -20.80
N ILE A 167 14.23 55.43 -21.15
CA ILE A 167 15.22 55.60 -22.24
C ILE A 167 14.52 55.86 -23.59
N ALA A 168 13.43 55.14 -23.88
CA ALA A 168 12.65 55.35 -25.10
C ALA A 168 12.07 56.78 -25.17
N THR A 169 11.56 57.28 -24.04
CA THR A 169 11.04 58.66 -23.92
C THR A 169 12.15 59.69 -24.13
N GLN A 170 13.32 59.47 -23.51
CA GLN A 170 14.49 60.33 -23.70
C GLN A 170 14.98 60.34 -25.16
N THR A 171 15.01 59.17 -25.79
CA THR A 171 15.43 58.99 -27.20
C THR A 171 14.49 59.70 -28.16
N ALA A 172 13.17 59.63 -27.94
CA ALA A 172 12.18 60.37 -28.71
C ALA A 172 12.42 61.89 -28.60
N GLY A 173 12.68 62.40 -27.39
CA GLY A 173 13.00 63.79 -27.15
C GLY A 173 14.31 64.25 -27.84
N LEU A 174 15.37 63.45 -27.75
CA LEU A 174 16.64 63.69 -28.46
C LEU A 174 16.42 63.75 -29.97
N SER A 175 15.69 62.77 -30.53
CA SER A 175 15.38 62.71 -31.96
C SER A 175 14.63 63.97 -32.43
N GLN A 176 13.69 64.48 -31.62
CA GLN A 176 12.98 65.71 -31.93
C GLN A 176 13.89 66.94 -31.91
N ARG A 177 14.81 67.05 -30.94
CA ARG A 177 15.81 68.14 -30.92
C ARG A 177 16.75 68.06 -32.12
N THR A 178 17.23 66.87 -32.47
CA THR A 178 18.09 66.66 -33.64
C THR A 178 17.37 67.05 -34.93
N ARG A 179 16.08 66.75 -35.08
CA ARG A 179 15.29 67.25 -36.23
C ARG A 179 15.25 68.77 -36.29
N ALA A 180 14.91 69.44 -35.19
CA ALA A 180 14.87 70.90 -35.14
C ALA A 180 16.24 71.54 -35.46
N GLN A 181 17.33 70.98 -34.92
CA GLN A 181 18.69 71.43 -35.23
C GLN A 181 19.07 71.19 -36.70
N SER A 182 18.62 70.08 -37.28
CA SER A 182 18.85 69.80 -38.71
C SER A 182 18.10 70.78 -39.61
N GLU A 183 16.87 71.16 -39.24
CA GLU A 183 16.09 72.19 -39.93
C GLU A 183 16.79 73.56 -39.86
N GLU A 184 17.28 73.96 -38.68
CA GLU A 184 18.04 75.19 -38.49
C GLU A 184 19.33 75.21 -39.33
N MET A 185 20.08 74.11 -39.31
CA MET A 185 21.30 73.96 -40.11
C MET A 185 21.01 74.00 -41.63
N ASN A 186 19.87 73.47 -42.07
CA ASN A 186 19.42 73.56 -43.46
C ASN A 186 19.10 75.02 -43.87
N LEU A 187 18.43 75.77 -42.99
CA LEU A 187 18.17 77.20 -43.19
C LEU A 187 19.46 78.00 -43.27
N LEU A 188 20.40 77.78 -42.34
CA LEU A 188 21.69 78.46 -42.33
C LEU A 188 22.51 78.15 -43.60
N SER A 189 22.50 76.89 -44.04
CA SER A 189 23.15 76.47 -45.28
C SER A 189 22.51 77.15 -46.50
N SER A 190 21.18 77.27 -46.54
CA SER A 190 20.47 77.98 -47.61
C SER A 190 20.81 79.47 -47.62
N GLN A 191 20.90 80.11 -46.46
CA GLN A 191 21.33 81.52 -46.33
C GLN A 191 22.77 81.72 -46.80
N LEU A 192 23.69 80.82 -46.42
CA LEU A 192 25.07 80.85 -46.87
C LEU A 192 25.15 80.73 -48.41
N LEU A 193 24.42 79.78 -49.00
CA LEU A 193 24.34 79.65 -50.47
C LEU A 193 23.79 80.92 -51.13
N GLN A 194 22.71 81.49 -50.61
CA GLN A 194 22.15 82.74 -51.13
C GLN A 194 23.15 83.91 -51.02
N SER A 195 23.92 83.99 -49.92
CA SER A 195 24.97 85.01 -49.79
C SER A 195 26.10 84.80 -50.78
N ILE A 196 26.51 83.54 -51.04
CA ILE A 196 27.54 83.22 -52.04
C ILE A 196 27.05 83.58 -53.45
N ASP A 197 25.79 83.30 -53.79
CA ASP A 197 25.17 83.68 -55.07
C ASP A 197 25.10 85.21 -55.26
N PHE A 198 24.84 85.97 -54.19
CA PHE A 198 24.91 87.44 -54.24
C PHE A 198 26.34 87.95 -54.51
N PHE A 199 27.36 87.27 -54.00
CA PHE A 199 28.76 87.59 -54.26
C PHE A 199 29.29 87.02 -55.58
N GLN A 200 28.54 86.15 -56.27
CA GLN A 200 28.85 85.74 -57.63
C GLN A 200 28.51 86.88 -58.60
N LEU A 201 29.57 87.54 -59.10
CA LEU A 201 29.50 88.54 -60.18
C LEU A 201 28.79 87.95 -61.42
N PRO A 202 28.04 88.78 -62.18
CA PRO A 202 27.32 88.30 -63.35
C PRO A 202 28.29 87.64 -64.33
N SER A 203 28.10 86.35 -64.57
CA SER A 203 28.69 85.70 -65.74
C SER A 203 28.10 86.39 -66.97
N LEU A 204 28.97 87.08 -67.70
CA LEU A 204 28.65 87.67 -68.99
C LEU A 204 28.06 86.56 -69.87
N THR A 205 26.77 86.68 -70.14
CA THR A 205 26.05 85.91 -71.15
C THR A 205 26.74 86.08 -72.50
N GLY A 206 27.31 84.99 -72.99
CA GLY A 206 27.83 84.83 -74.33
C GLY A 206 27.62 83.40 -74.81
N GLU A 207 26.54 83.22 -75.58
CA GLU A 207 26.37 82.18 -76.61
C GLU A 207 25.83 80.78 -76.21
N LYS A 208 24.57 80.55 -76.62
CA LYS A 208 23.91 79.25 -76.71
C LYS A 208 24.65 78.34 -77.70
N THR A 209 24.91 77.08 -77.32
CA THR A 209 24.53 75.93 -78.16
C THR A 209 24.26 74.72 -77.27
N MET A 210 23.13 74.08 -77.55
CA MET A 210 22.54 72.93 -76.87
C MET A 210 23.38 71.67 -76.96
N ILE A 211 23.46 70.88 -75.88
CA ILE A 211 23.21 69.42 -75.91
C ILE A 211 22.51 69.03 -74.59
N GLN A 212 21.20 68.79 -74.65
CA GLN A 212 20.48 67.96 -73.69
C GLN A 212 20.41 66.54 -74.29
N LYS A 213 20.95 65.55 -73.58
CA LYS A 213 20.44 64.17 -73.66
C LYS A 213 20.53 63.55 -72.25
N PRO A 214 19.53 62.78 -71.81
CA PRO A 214 19.36 62.42 -70.41
C PRO A 214 20.42 61.41 -69.98
N ILE A 215 20.98 61.59 -68.78
CA ILE A 215 21.67 60.50 -68.09
C ILE A 215 20.56 59.58 -67.57
N ASP A 216 20.30 58.53 -68.34
CA ASP A 216 19.54 57.37 -67.90
C ASP A 216 20.45 56.53 -66.98
N LEU A 217 20.13 56.51 -65.69
CA LEU A 217 20.77 55.62 -64.69
C LEU A 217 20.12 54.22 -64.66
N SER A 218 19.25 53.88 -65.60
CA SER A 218 18.86 52.47 -65.79
C SER A 218 20.01 51.75 -66.50
N GLN A 219 20.91 51.15 -65.72
CA GLN A 219 21.54 49.82 -65.92
C GLN A 219 22.52 49.55 -64.76
N GLY A 220 22.06 49.74 -63.52
CA GLY A 220 22.57 48.98 -62.38
C GLY A 220 21.88 47.62 -62.39
N LYS A 221 22.36 46.70 -63.23
CA LYS A 221 21.88 45.32 -63.27
C LYS A 221 22.12 44.70 -61.90
N VAL A 222 21.04 44.59 -61.12
CA VAL A 222 20.94 43.73 -59.96
C VAL A 222 21.11 42.30 -60.48
N THR A 223 22.34 41.80 -60.41
CA THR A 223 22.62 40.36 -60.47
C THR A 223 22.83 39.89 -59.04
N THR A 224 21.71 39.49 -58.44
CA THR A 224 21.56 38.31 -57.56
C THR A 224 22.85 37.84 -56.87
N VAL A 225 23.06 38.29 -55.64
CA VAL A 225 23.86 37.55 -54.67
C VAL A 225 22.91 36.59 -53.95
N ASP A 226 22.96 35.35 -54.43
CA ASP A 226 22.78 34.08 -53.71
C ASP A 226 22.09 34.13 -52.33
N VAL A 227 20.81 33.77 -52.30
CA VAL A 227 20.12 33.34 -51.06
C VAL A 227 20.46 31.86 -50.85
N SER A 228 21.70 31.59 -50.45
CA SER A 228 22.07 30.33 -49.86
C SER A 228 21.89 30.42 -48.35
N SER A 229 20.80 29.80 -47.88
CA SER A 229 20.73 29.01 -46.66
C SER A 229 21.62 29.45 -45.49
N ASN A 230 21.06 30.23 -44.56
CA ASN A 230 21.51 30.19 -43.17
C ASN A 230 20.33 30.34 -42.20
N THR A 231 19.37 29.41 -42.28
CA THR A 231 18.54 29.04 -41.14
C THR A 231 19.39 28.22 -40.18
N ALA A 232 20.28 28.89 -39.46
CA ALA A 232 20.90 28.36 -38.28
C ALA A 232 19.87 28.40 -37.14
N SER A 233 19.50 27.20 -36.72
CA SER A 233 19.14 26.80 -35.37
C SER A 233 19.27 27.88 -34.30
N ASN A 234 18.17 28.17 -33.61
CA ASN A 234 18.11 28.11 -32.15
C ASN A 234 16.73 28.53 -31.65
N ASN A 235 15.82 27.56 -31.48
CA ASN A 235 15.09 27.39 -30.21
C ASN A 235 14.16 26.17 -30.27
N THR A 236 14.47 25.13 -29.49
CA THR A 236 13.51 24.36 -28.67
C THR A 236 14.26 23.26 -27.91
N ALA A 237 14.97 23.65 -26.85
CA ALA A 237 15.29 22.74 -25.75
C ALA A 237 14.39 23.12 -24.56
N PHE A 238 13.08 22.86 -24.69
CA PHE A 238 12.21 22.68 -23.54
C PHE A 238 12.26 21.19 -23.17
N ASN A 239 13.13 20.90 -22.21
CA ASN A 239 13.17 19.63 -21.52
C ASN A 239 12.11 19.69 -20.40
N ASN A 240 10.97 19.00 -20.57
CA ASN A 240 10.29 18.34 -19.45
C ASN A 240 9.23 17.32 -19.92
N SER A 241 9.40 16.07 -19.45
CA SER A 241 8.36 15.17 -18.94
C SER A 241 7.01 15.06 -19.70
N ALA A 242 6.80 13.91 -20.38
CA ALA A 242 5.67 12.97 -20.12
C ALA A 242 5.42 12.02 -21.31
N SER A 243 5.87 10.76 -21.21
CA SER A 243 5.16 9.62 -21.83
C SER A 243 5.77 8.29 -21.36
N GLY A 244 5.54 7.96 -20.09
CA GLY A 244 5.59 6.58 -19.62
C GLY A 244 4.20 5.99 -19.76
N ASN A 245 3.87 5.44 -20.93
CA ASN A 245 2.84 4.42 -21.13
C ASN A 245 2.83 4.01 -22.60
N ASN A 246 3.55 2.95 -22.93
CA ASN A 246 3.01 2.02 -23.92
C ASN A 246 3.30 0.58 -23.55
N LEU A 247 2.19 -0.08 -23.30
CA LEU A 247 1.92 -1.44 -22.95
C LEU A 247 2.44 -2.37 -24.06
N SER A 248 3.54 -3.10 -23.81
CA SER A 248 3.96 -4.21 -24.66
C SER A 248 3.07 -5.41 -24.37
N THR A 249 2.04 -5.59 -25.21
CA THR A 249 1.32 -6.84 -25.34
C THR A 249 2.10 -7.83 -26.21
N SER A 250 2.00 -9.11 -25.84
CA SER A 250 2.34 -10.31 -26.64
C SER A 250 3.81 -10.73 -26.68
N ASN A 251 4.18 -11.71 -25.84
CA ASN A 251 4.51 -13.02 -26.41
C ASN A 251 4.26 -14.16 -25.40
N SER A 252 3.21 -14.93 -25.68
CA SER A 252 2.96 -16.26 -25.13
C SER A 252 3.85 -17.26 -25.86
N SER A 253 4.75 -17.93 -25.15
CA SER A 253 5.29 -19.22 -25.58
C SER A 253 5.66 -20.03 -24.33
N THR A 254 4.74 -20.95 -24.03
CA THR A 254 4.91 -22.18 -23.27
C THR A 254 6.32 -22.77 -23.37
N ASN A 255 6.97 -23.01 -22.23
CA ASN A 255 7.90 -24.12 -22.14
C ASN A 255 7.80 -24.79 -20.76
N THR A 256 6.97 -25.84 -20.73
CA THR A 256 6.92 -26.85 -19.68
C THR A 256 8.01 -27.88 -20.03
N VAL A 257 9.05 -28.00 -19.20
CA VAL A 257 9.95 -29.15 -19.26
C VAL A 257 10.00 -29.78 -17.88
N TYR A 258 9.42 -30.98 -17.83
CA TYR A 258 9.63 -32.00 -16.82
C TYR A 258 11.12 -32.38 -16.74
N GLN A 259 11.68 -32.37 -15.52
CA GLN A 259 12.48 -33.47 -14.96
C GLN A 259 12.29 -33.47 -13.44
#